data_AF-A0A0G9H9E6-F1
#
_entry.id   AF-A0A0G9H9E6-F1
#
_cell.length_a   1.000
_cell.length_b   1.000
_cell.length_c   1.000
_cell.angle_alpha   90.00
_cell.angle_beta   90.00
_cell.angle_gamma   90.00
#
_symmetry.space_group_name_H-M   'P 1'
#
loop_
_entity.id
_entity.type
_entity.pdbx_description
1 polymer ?
#
loop_
_entity_poly.entity_id
_entity_poly.type
_entity_poly.pdbx_seq_one_letter_code
_entity_poly.pdbx_strand_id
1 'polypeptide(L)'
;MAERNPRILGLALLATVFATNALADQAGPAIRGRTSNEAGAVFQFDASAAGANGSDITIRCIEKCKKNAPVYREHVDAAPTSVTLPKDGSTRFISVWTTGSAYRVMVHDIAGPKVEKVMEHGSRIPPSAMGIDDKGEEFFILCDEAHGCNEFHWRSWVYEVIPRKDYRWNK
;
A
#
# COMPACT_ATOMS: atom_id res chain seq x y z
N MET A 1 83.85 -6.70 26.24
CA MET A 1 83.20 -7.50 25.18
C MET A 1 82.14 -6.65 24.53
N ALA A 2 82.18 -6.57 23.20
CA ALA A 2 81.25 -5.85 22.34
C ALA A 2 79.91 -6.59 22.22
N GLU A 3 78.78 -5.89 22.00
CA GLU A 3 77.94 -6.03 20.80
C GLU A 3 76.66 -5.15 20.82
N ARG A 4 76.49 -4.39 19.72
CA ARG A 4 75.27 -4.10 18.92
C ARG A 4 73.95 -3.56 19.54
N ASN A 5 73.67 -2.28 19.23
CA ASN A 5 72.52 -1.70 18.47
C ASN A 5 71.33 -2.61 18.03
N PRO A 6 70.12 -2.11 17.61
CA PRO A 6 69.62 -0.72 17.53
C PRO A 6 68.10 -0.48 17.85
N ARG A 7 67.75 0.82 17.84
CA ARG A 7 66.45 1.52 17.60
C ARG A 7 65.25 0.72 17.04
N ILE A 8 64.07 0.96 17.62
CA ILE A 8 62.79 1.00 16.87
C ILE A 8 61.96 2.20 17.38
N LEU A 9 61.81 3.20 16.52
CA LEU A 9 60.82 4.29 16.65
C LEU A 9 59.42 3.68 16.50
N GLY A 10 58.59 3.81 17.52
CA GLY A 10 57.16 3.49 17.43
C GLY A 10 56.41 4.59 16.68
N LEU A 11 56.08 4.33 15.41
CA LEU A 11 55.21 5.15 14.57
C LEU A 11 53.75 4.95 15.04
N ALA A 12 53.15 5.97 15.66
CA ALA A 12 51.74 5.92 16.06
C ALA A 12 50.84 6.11 14.83
N LEU A 13 50.15 5.05 14.41
CA LEU A 13 49.14 5.07 13.35
C LEU A 13 47.85 5.69 13.92
N LEU A 14 47.55 6.94 13.60
CA LEU A 14 46.21 7.51 13.81
C LEU A 14 45.26 6.90 12.78
N ALA A 15 44.42 5.97 13.20
CA ALA A 15 43.30 5.49 12.40
C ALA A 15 42.17 6.53 12.44
N THR A 16 42.04 7.31 11.37
CA THR A 16 40.88 8.17 11.12
C THR A 16 39.68 7.29 10.81
N VAL A 17 38.78 7.13 11.80
CA VAL A 17 37.47 6.52 11.60
C VAL A 17 36.61 7.50 10.82
N PHE A 18 36.49 7.30 9.52
CA PHE A 18 35.43 7.93 8.72
C PHE A 18 34.12 7.24 9.09
N ALA A 19 33.40 7.81 10.06
CA ALA A 19 32.00 7.48 10.26
C ALA A 19 31.21 8.02 9.06
N THR A 20 31.02 7.18 8.04
CA THR A 20 30.00 7.42 7.03
C THR A 20 28.65 7.27 7.71
N ASN A 21 28.09 8.39 8.16
CA ASN A 21 26.66 8.45 8.46
C ASN A 21 25.94 8.15 7.15
N ALA A 22 25.52 6.90 6.96
CA ALA A 22 24.49 6.58 6.00
C ALA A 22 23.27 7.40 6.40
N LEU A 23 23.06 8.52 5.70
CA LEU A 23 21.76 9.17 5.63
C LEU A 23 20.84 8.09 5.06
N ALA A 24 20.12 7.41 5.95
CA ALA A 24 18.96 6.64 5.56
C ALA A 24 18.04 7.64 4.86
N ASP A 25 17.99 7.53 3.54
CA ASP A 25 17.06 8.24 2.68
C ASP A 25 15.66 7.89 3.21
N GLN A 26 15.08 8.76 4.04
CA GLN A 26 13.69 8.66 4.46
C GLN A 26 12.85 9.12 3.26
N ALA A 27 12.87 8.32 2.19
CA ALA A 27 11.90 8.43 1.13
C ALA A 27 10.52 8.31 1.80
N GLY A 28 9.68 9.33 1.63
CA GLY A 28 8.30 9.30 2.09
C GLY A 28 7.51 8.14 1.45
N PRO A 29 6.24 7.94 1.82
CA PRO A 29 5.45 6.89 1.19
C PRO A 29 5.36 7.11 -0.31
N ALA A 30 5.47 6.02 -1.07
CA ALA A 30 5.31 6.02 -2.52
C ALA A 30 3.90 6.48 -2.91
N ILE A 31 2.89 6.11 -2.11
CA ILE A 31 1.49 6.49 -2.33
C ILE A 31 0.84 6.88 -1.01
N ARG A 32 0.03 7.94 -1.05
CA ARG A 32 -0.74 8.43 0.09
C ARG A 32 -2.18 8.77 -0.30
N GLY A 33 -3.12 8.36 0.53
CA GLY A 33 -4.54 8.71 0.41
C GLY A 33 -5.08 9.22 1.75
N ARG A 34 -6.09 10.11 1.71
CA ARG A 34 -6.79 10.58 2.92
C ARG A 34 -8.28 10.54 2.71
N THR A 35 -9.02 10.12 3.74
CA THR A 35 -10.49 10.17 3.76
C THR A 35 -10.97 10.57 5.17
N SER A 36 -12.22 10.98 5.30
CA SER A 36 -12.84 11.34 6.57
C SER A 36 -14.13 10.56 6.80
N ASN A 37 -14.36 10.14 8.04
CA ASN A 37 -15.66 9.57 8.42
C ASN A 37 -16.67 10.65 8.81
N GLU A 38 -17.91 10.24 9.06
CA GLU A 38 -19.01 11.15 9.44
C GLU A 38 -18.75 11.95 10.72
N ALA A 39 -17.96 11.39 11.64
CA ALA A 39 -17.52 12.09 12.87
C ALA A 39 -16.42 13.12 12.60
N GLY A 40 -15.96 13.26 11.35
CA GLY A 40 -14.89 14.16 10.92
C GLY A 40 -13.49 13.68 11.26
N ALA A 41 -13.31 12.44 11.71
CA ALA A 41 -11.99 11.85 11.92
C ALA A 41 -11.34 11.56 10.56
N VAL A 42 -10.08 11.99 10.40
CA VAL A 42 -9.33 11.86 9.14
C VAL A 42 -8.41 10.66 9.23
N PHE A 43 -8.49 9.78 8.25
CA PHE A 43 -7.65 8.61 8.10
C PHE A 43 -6.67 8.81 6.95
N GLN A 44 -5.43 8.38 7.14
CA GLN A 44 -4.40 8.38 6.12
C GLN A 44 -3.98 6.95 5.81
N PHE A 45 -4.05 6.62 4.53
CA PHE A 45 -3.40 5.47 3.92
C PHE A 45 -2.01 5.91 3.47
N ASP A 46 -0.99 5.20 3.90
CA ASP A 46 0.38 5.30 3.40
C ASP A 46 0.81 3.93 2.86
N ALA A 47 1.33 3.89 1.64
CA ALA A 47 2.06 2.75 1.11
C ALA A 47 3.51 3.16 0.84
N SER A 48 4.46 2.44 1.43
CA SER A 48 5.90 2.69 1.29
C SER A 48 6.62 1.46 0.79
N ALA A 49 7.62 1.64 -0.07
CA ALA A 49 8.49 0.54 -0.49
C ALA A 49 9.21 -0.04 0.74
N ALA A 50 9.17 -1.35 0.89
CA ALA A 50 9.78 -2.08 1.99
C ALA A 50 11.06 -2.79 1.50
N GLY A 51 11.91 -2.05 0.79
CA GLY A 51 13.11 -2.59 0.14
C GLY A 51 12.77 -3.50 -1.05
N ALA A 52 13.61 -4.52 -1.29
CA ALA A 52 13.46 -5.44 -2.44
C ALA A 52 12.29 -6.42 -2.33
N ASN A 53 11.59 -6.46 -1.19
CA ASN A 53 10.67 -7.54 -0.84
C ASN A 53 9.18 -7.14 -0.91
N GLY A 54 8.86 -5.97 -1.48
CA GLY A 54 7.48 -5.51 -1.59
C GLY A 54 7.26 -4.14 -0.94
N SER A 55 6.11 -3.95 -0.33
CA SER A 55 5.66 -2.66 0.22
C SER A 55 4.82 -2.84 1.47
N ASP A 56 4.93 -1.87 2.37
CA ASP A 56 4.14 -1.84 3.60
C ASP A 56 2.96 -0.88 3.45
N ILE A 57 1.78 -1.34 3.88
CA ILE A 57 0.58 -0.54 4.07
C ILE A 57 0.52 -0.10 5.54
N THR A 58 0.26 1.18 5.77
CA THR A 58 -0.18 1.69 7.07
C THR A 58 -1.43 2.53 6.88
N ILE A 59 -2.51 2.19 7.59
CA ILE A 59 -3.71 3.03 7.67
C ILE A 59 -3.91 3.45 9.11
N ARG A 60 -3.93 4.76 9.35
CA ARG A 60 -4.09 5.32 10.70
C ARG A 60 -4.99 6.54 10.68
N CYS A 61 -5.67 6.77 11.79
CA CYS A 61 -6.28 8.07 12.04
C CYS A 61 -5.17 9.11 12.32
N ILE A 62 -5.28 10.30 11.72
CA ILE A 62 -4.32 11.40 11.86
C ILE A 62 -4.95 12.68 12.43
N GLU A 63 -6.28 12.86 12.36
CA GLU A 63 -6.98 14.02 12.92
C GLU A 63 -8.30 13.62 13.56
N LYS A 64 -8.67 14.32 14.65
CA LYS A 64 -9.88 14.07 15.47
C LYS A 64 -10.01 12.59 15.90
N CYS A 65 -8.89 11.99 16.23
CA CYS A 65 -8.78 10.58 16.59
C CYS A 65 -9.15 10.34 18.06
N LYS A 66 -9.73 9.17 18.33
CA LYS A 66 -9.77 8.65 19.70
C LYS A 66 -8.34 8.38 20.17
N LYS A 67 -8.09 8.50 21.49
CA LYS A 67 -6.77 8.36 22.13
C LYS A 67 -6.03 7.04 21.76
N ASN A 68 -6.78 6.00 21.43
CA ASN A 68 -6.28 4.68 21.02
C ASN A 68 -6.85 4.24 19.67
N ALA A 69 -6.97 5.16 18.70
CA ALA A 69 -7.40 4.80 17.36
C ALA A 69 -6.45 3.72 16.78
N PRO A 70 -6.97 2.62 16.23
CA PRO A 70 -6.10 1.55 15.76
C PRO A 70 -5.32 1.98 14.53
N VAL A 71 -4.21 1.30 14.34
CA VAL A 71 -3.36 1.41 13.17
C VAL A 71 -3.37 0.06 12.48
N TYR A 72 -3.87 0.03 11.26
CA TYR A 72 -3.76 -1.12 10.38
C TYR A 72 -2.38 -1.15 9.76
N ARG A 73 -1.78 -2.34 9.72
CA ARG A 73 -0.51 -2.61 9.05
C ARG A 73 -0.60 -3.92 8.29
N GLU A 74 -0.08 -3.92 7.09
CA GLU A 74 0.05 -5.13 6.26
C GLU A 74 1.29 -5.00 5.39
N HIS A 75 1.99 -6.11 5.18
CA HIS A 75 3.05 -6.19 4.18
C HIS A 75 2.50 -6.86 2.91
N VAL A 76 2.82 -6.30 1.75
CA VAL A 76 2.36 -6.76 0.44
C VAL A 76 3.55 -6.98 -0.48
N ASP A 77 3.67 -8.18 -1.03
CA ASP A 77 4.67 -8.53 -2.05
C ASP A 77 4.26 -8.01 -3.45
N ALA A 78 4.05 -6.69 -3.55
CA ALA A 78 3.71 -5.98 -4.76
C ALA A 78 4.05 -4.49 -4.61
N ALA A 79 4.28 -3.80 -5.73
CA ALA A 79 4.51 -2.36 -5.73
C ALA A 79 3.17 -1.60 -5.77
N PRO A 80 2.99 -0.53 -4.98
CA PRO A 80 1.79 0.29 -5.01
C PRO A 80 1.73 1.05 -6.34
N THR A 81 0.56 1.06 -6.99
CA THR A 81 0.31 1.77 -8.24
C THR A 81 -0.57 3.01 -8.03
N SER A 82 -1.66 2.87 -7.26
CA SER A 82 -2.54 3.99 -6.92
C SER A 82 -3.32 3.71 -5.63
N VAL A 83 -3.77 4.77 -4.97
CA VAL A 83 -4.86 4.72 -3.99
C VAL A 83 -5.90 5.75 -4.40
N THR A 84 -7.16 5.36 -4.37
CA THR A 84 -8.30 6.20 -4.73
C THR A 84 -9.37 6.11 -3.65
N LEU A 85 -10.21 7.14 -3.60
CA LEU A 85 -11.39 7.15 -2.75
C LEU A 85 -12.59 6.67 -3.56
N PRO A 86 -13.53 5.99 -2.91
CA PRO A 86 -14.73 5.58 -3.59
C PRO A 86 -15.59 6.78 -3.99
N LYS A 87 -16.31 6.66 -5.10
CA LYS A 87 -17.19 7.71 -5.63
C LYS A 87 -18.49 7.87 -4.84
N ASP A 88 -18.89 6.84 -4.10
CA ASP A 88 -20.08 6.86 -3.25
C ASP A 88 -19.90 7.69 -1.95
N GLY A 89 -18.70 8.25 -1.73
CA GLY A 89 -18.39 9.09 -0.57
C GLY A 89 -18.18 8.33 0.75
N SER A 90 -18.24 7.00 0.72
CA SER A 90 -18.00 6.18 1.89
C SER A 90 -16.52 6.21 2.33
N THR A 91 -16.27 5.89 3.60
CA THR A 91 -14.93 5.97 4.19
C THR A 91 -14.12 4.71 3.88
N ARG A 92 -13.71 4.55 2.62
CA ARG A 92 -12.89 3.41 2.14
C ARG A 92 -11.66 3.89 1.38
N PHE A 93 -10.66 3.01 1.30
CA PHE A 93 -9.54 3.14 0.39
C PHE A 93 -9.56 2.02 -0.63
N ILE A 94 -9.48 2.36 -1.91
CA ILE A 94 -9.33 1.40 -3.01
C ILE A 94 -7.91 1.54 -3.55
N SER A 95 -7.08 0.53 -3.31
CA SER A 95 -5.66 0.53 -3.66
C SER A 95 -5.36 -0.50 -4.76
N VAL A 96 -4.52 -0.11 -5.71
CA VAL A 96 -4.08 -0.94 -6.82
C VAL A 96 -2.58 -1.18 -6.68
N TRP A 97 -2.19 -2.43 -6.87
CA TRP A 97 -0.84 -2.93 -6.72
C TRP A 97 -0.44 -3.72 -7.96
N THR A 98 0.86 -3.78 -8.25
CA THR A 98 1.40 -4.53 -9.38
C THR A 98 2.56 -5.42 -8.96
N THR A 99 2.57 -6.65 -9.48
CA THR A 99 3.72 -7.57 -9.41
C THR A 99 4.55 -7.52 -10.70
N GLY A 100 4.27 -6.58 -11.61
CA GLY A 100 4.85 -6.47 -12.95
C GLY A 100 4.09 -7.26 -14.01
N SER A 101 3.57 -8.45 -13.69
CA SER A 101 2.84 -9.32 -14.62
C SER A 101 1.32 -9.44 -14.33
N ALA A 102 0.88 -8.90 -13.20
CA ALA A 102 -0.50 -8.86 -12.79
C ALA A 102 -0.74 -7.66 -11.86
N TYR A 103 -2.01 -7.32 -11.71
CA TYR A 103 -2.51 -6.34 -10.78
C TYR A 103 -3.21 -7.02 -9.61
N ARG A 104 -3.27 -6.31 -8.49
CA ARG A 104 -4.05 -6.67 -7.33
C ARG A 104 -4.80 -5.44 -6.84
N VAL A 105 -6.08 -5.61 -6.56
CA VAL A 105 -6.91 -4.57 -5.94
C VAL A 105 -7.19 -4.97 -4.51
N MET A 106 -6.94 -4.06 -3.58
CA MET A 106 -7.31 -4.21 -2.19
C MET A 106 -8.23 -3.07 -1.78
N VAL A 107 -9.30 -3.41 -1.06
CA VAL A 107 -10.19 -2.42 -0.47
C VAL A 107 -10.13 -2.50 1.04
N HIS A 108 -9.84 -1.37 1.67
CA HIS A 108 -9.83 -1.21 3.11
C HIS A 108 -10.99 -0.32 3.53
N ASP A 109 -11.92 -0.87 4.29
CA ASP A 109 -13.05 -0.15 4.88
C ASP A 109 -12.72 0.37 6.27
N ILE A 110 -13.31 1.52 6.60
CA ILE A 110 -13.14 2.20 7.89
C ILE A 110 -14.51 2.26 8.57
N ALA A 111 -14.95 1.11 9.09
CA ALA A 111 -16.17 1.00 9.88
C ALA A 111 -15.89 1.37 11.35
N GLY A 112 -16.32 2.57 11.75
CA GLY A 112 -16.27 3.01 13.15
C GLY A 112 -14.83 3.06 13.70
N PRO A 113 -14.49 2.30 14.76
CA PRO A 113 -13.15 2.33 15.32
C PRO A 113 -12.18 1.41 14.60
N LYS A 114 -12.55 0.62 13.59
CA LYS A 114 -11.67 -0.41 12.99
C LYS A 114 -11.39 -0.11 11.52
N VAL A 115 -10.21 -0.52 11.06
CA VAL A 115 -9.86 -0.58 9.65
C VAL A 115 -9.77 -2.05 9.26
N GLU A 116 -10.50 -2.46 8.22
CA GLU A 116 -10.58 -3.84 7.75
C GLU A 116 -10.29 -3.94 6.27
N LYS A 117 -9.51 -4.94 5.85
CA LYS A 117 -9.41 -5.29 4.44
C LYS A 117 -10.65 -6.13 4.08
N VAL A 118 -11.57 -5.52 3.34
CA VAL A 118 -12.86 -6.13 2.95
C VAL A 118 -12.81 -6.79 1.57
N MET A 119 -11.76 -6.51 0.79
CA MET A 119 -11.53 -7.17 -0.48
C MET A 119 -10.03 -7.25 -0.79
N GLU A 120 -9.64 -8.38 -1.37
CA GLU A 120 -8.39 -8.54 -2.11
C GLU A 120 -8.66 -9.41 -3.33
N HIS A 121 -8.32 -8.90 -4.52
CA HIS A 121 -8.58 -9.62 -5.77
C HIS A 121 -7.50 -9.37 -6.82
N GLY A 122 -7.14 -10.41 -7.56
CA GLY A 122 -6.19 -10.32 -8.66
C GLY A 122 -6.85 -9.85 -9.95
N SER A 123 -6.08 -9.21 -10.83
CA SER A 123 -6.53 -8.85 -12.18
C SER A 123 -5.36 -8.92 -13.15
N ARG A 124 -5.60 -9.32 -14.39
CA ARG A 124 -4.60 -9.30 -15.47
C ARG A 124 -4.48 -7.94 -16.14
N ILE A 125 -5.53 -7.13 -16.05
CA ILE A 125 -5.53 -5.76 -16.53
C ILE A 125 -5.67 -4.79 -15.35
N PRO A 126 -5.23 -3.54 -15.48
CA PRO A 126 -5.60 -2.50 -14.52
C PRO A 126 -7.12 -2.47 -14.37
N PRO A 127 -7.67 -2.15 -13.19
CA PRO A 127 -9.12 -2.08 -12.97
C PRO A 127 -9.76 -1.22 -14.05
N SER A 128 -10.55 -1.84 -14.92
CA SER A 128 -11.06 -1.19 -16.12
C SER A 128 -12.43 -0.61 -15.79
N ALA A 129 -12.48 0.72 -15.59
CA ALA A 129 -13.61 1.51 -15.12
C ALA A 129 -13.91 1.37 -13.61
N MET A 130 -13.68 2.46 -12.87
CA MET A 130 -14.35 2.73 -11.60
C MET A 130 -15.52 3.67 -11.90
N GLY A 131 -16.74 3.21 -11.64
CA GLY A 131 -17.97 3.87 -12.05
C GLY A 131 -19.00 3.93 -10.92
N ILE A 132 -20.10 4.61 -11.23
CA ILE A 132 -21.34 4.55 -10.48
C ILE A 132 -22.37 3.92 -11.42
N ASP A 133 -23.11 2.91 -10.97
CA ASP A 133 -24.16 2.26 -11.75
C ASP A 133 -25.43 3.12 -11.81
N ASP A 134 -26.48 2.62 -12.47
CA ASP A 134 -27.77 3.31 -12.61
C ASP A 134 -28.54 3.46 -11.29
N LYS A 135 -28.14 2.72 -10.25
CA LYS A 135 -28.69 2.79 -8.89
C LYS A 135 -27.89 3.69 -7.97
N GLY A 136 -26.80 4.30 -8.45
CA GLY A 136 -25.95 5.15 -7.63
C GLY A 136 -24.87 4.38 -6.88
N GLU A 137 -24.67 3.10 -7.16
CA GLU A 137 -23.73 2.25 -6.46
C GLU A 137 -22.38 2.20 -7.17
N GLU A 138 -21.31 2.23 -6.39
CA GLU A 138 -19.98 2.11 -6.96
C GLU A 138 -19.70 0.71 -7.46
N PHE A 139 -19.13 0.64 -8.67
CA PHE A 139 -18.58 -0.59 -9.21
C PHE A 139 -17.21 -0.41 -9.83
N PHE A 140 -16.46 -1.50 -9.91
CA PHE A 140 -15.32 -1.62 -10.80
C PHE A 140 -15.23 -2.99 -11.45
N ILE A 141 -14.55 -3.08 -12.59
CA ILE A 141 -14.37 -4.33 -13.32
C ILE A 141 -12.93 -4.84 -13.13
N LEU A 142 -12.82 -6.09 -12.70
CA LEU A 142 -11.55 -6.83 -12.68
C LEU A 142 -11.66 -8.03 -13.61
N CYS A 143 -10.56 -8.37 -14.27
CA CYS A 143 -10.52 -9.48 -15.22
C CYS A 143 -9.38 -10.42 -14.88
N ASP A 144 -9.66 -11.71 -14.79
CA ASP A 144 -8.65 -12.75 -14.65
C ASP A 144 -8.83 -13.85 -15.70
N GLU A 145 -7.83 -14.73 -15.83
CA GLU A 145 -7.85 -15.79 -16.85
C GLU A 145 -8.79 -16.94 -16.52
N ALA A 146 -9.08 -17.18 -15.25
CA ALA A 146 -9.88 -18.31 -14.78
C ALA A 146 -11.39 -18.01 -14.87
N HIS A 147 -11.78 -16.76 -14.66
CA HIS A 147 -13.17 -16.35 -14.50
C HIS A 147 -13.63 -15.31 -15.53
N GLY A 148 -12.72 -14.81 -16.38
CA GLY A 148 -13.02 -13.69 -17.27
C GLY A 148 -13.17 -12.39 -16.49
N CYS A 149 -14.08 -11.52 -16.92
CA CYS A 149 -14.31 -10.22 -16.26
C CYS A 149 -15.52 -10.27 -15.33
N ASN A 150 -15.37 -9.66 -14.16
CA ASN A 150 -16.43 -9.53 -13.16
C ASN A 150 -16.57 -8.06 -12.74
N GLU A 151 -17.80 -7.63 -12.53
CA GLU A 151 -18.10 -6.39 -11.82
C GLU A 151 -18.13 -6.64 -10.32
N PHE A 152 -17.54 -5.72 -9.58
CA PHE A 152 -17.53 -5.71 -8.12
C PHE A 152 -18.36 -4.53 -7.66
N HIS A 153 -19.52 -4.80 -7.08
CA HIS A 153 -20.47 -3.80 -6.61
C HIS A 153 -20.43 -3.68 -5.09
N TRP A 154 -20.31 -2.48 -4.55
CA TRP A 154 -20.37 -2.28 -3.10
C TRP A 154 -21.81 -2.28 -2.59
N ARG A 155 -22.20 -3.33 -1.87
CA ARG A 155 -23.56 -3.50 -1.32
C ARG A 155 -23.48 -4.06 0.10
N SER A 156 -24.24 -3.49 1.03
CA SER A 156 -24.37 -4.02 2.41
C SER A 156 -23.02 -4.33 3.08
N TRP A 157 -22.04 -3.43 2.95
CA TRP A 157 -20.71 -3.54 3.55
C TRP A 157 -19.80 -4.63 2.96
N VAL A 158 -20.14 -5.18 1.79
CA VAL A 158 -19.34 -6.18 1.07
C VAL A 158 -19.33 -5.89 -0.43
N TYR A 159 -18.36 -6.48 -1.15
CA TYR A 159 -18.40 -6.49 -2.61
C TYR A 159 -19.16 -7.71 -3.11
N GLU A 160 -20.29 -7.47 -3.78
CA GLU A 160 -20.98 -8.48 -4.58
C GLU A 160 -20.30 -8.63 -5.94
N VAL A 161 -20.08 -9.86 -6.37
CA VAL A 161 -19.38 -10.19 -7.62
C VAL A 161 -20.40 -10.60 -8.67
N ILE A 162 -20.48 -9.83 -9.76
CA ILE A 162 -21.40 -10.06 -10.87
C ILE A 162 -20.60 -10.44 -12.13
N PRO A 163 -20.75 -11.67 -12.65
CA PRO A 163 -20.05 -12.09 -13.86
C PRO A 163 -20.47 -11.29 -15.10
N ARG A 164 -19.50 -10.68 -15.81
CA ARG A 164 -19.72 -10.00 -17.09
C ARG A 164 -19.55 -10.98 -18.25
N LYS A 165 -20.65 -11.59 -18.69
CA LYS A 165 -20.65 -12.57 -19.79
C LYS A 165 -20.40 -11.95 -21.17
N ASP A 166 -20.63 -10.64 -21.30
CA ASP A 166 -20.48 -9.85 -22.52
C ASP A 166 -19.08 -9.26 -22.70
N TYR A 167 -18.31 -9.15 -21.62
CA TYR A 167 -16.99 -8.52 -21.64
C TYR A 167 -15.90 -9.56 -21.89
N ARG A 168 -15.54 -9.75 -23.16
CA ARG A 168 -14.41 -10.59 -23.55
C ARG A 168 -13.13 -9.77 -23.57
N TRP A 169 -12.21 -10.08 -22.68
CA TRP A 169 -10.84 -9.61 -22.79
C TRP A 169 -10.15 -10.40 -23.92
N ASN A 170 -9.84 -9.71 -25.03
CA ASN A 170 -9.03 -10.29 -26.09
C ASN A 170 -7.59 -10.42 -25.58
N LYS A 171 -7.12 -11.68 -25.49
CA LYS A 171 -5.71 -11.98 -25.19
C LYS A 171 -4.78 -11.51 -26.30
#